data_AF-W1RQF4-F1
#
_entry.id   AF-W1RQF4-F1
#
_cell.length_a   1.000
_cell.length_b   1.000
_cell.length_c   1.000
_cell.angle_alpha   90.00
_cell.angle_beta   90.00
_cell.angle_gamma   90.00
#
_symmetry.space_group_name_H-M   'P 1'
#
loop_
_entity.id
_entity.type
_entity.pdbx_description
1 polymer ?
#
loop_
_entity_poly.entity_id
_entity_poly.type
_entity_poly.pdbx_seq_one_letter_code
_entity_poly.pdbx_strand_id
1 'polypeptide(L)'
;MSKQYAEVQEDDFMKFGGDRPSYLEIEDALMALGGHGVNGNNFKNEMVKLAGWTGGALTTYAQRASVAQNAFNRIRGVLPKASTSDELRALLNSLK
;
A
#
# COMPACT_ATOMS: atom_id res chain seq x y z
N MET A 1 -5.36 13.00 -16.74
CA MET A 1 -4.50 13.50 -15.64
C MET A 1 -4.74 12.63 -14.41
N SER A 2 -4.28 11.39 -14.45
CA SER A 2 -4.74 10.36 -13.51
C SER A 2 -3.78 10.26 -12.33
N LYS A 3 -3.97 11.09 -11.30
CA LYS A 3 -3.54 10.69 -9.96
C LYS A 3 -4.47 9.54 -9.57
N GLN A 4 -4.14 8.32 -9.99
CA GLN A 4 -5.04 7.16 -9.94
C GLN A 4 -5.43 6.77 -8.51
N TYR A 5 -4.67 7.24 -7.52
CA TYR A 5 -4.89 7.04 -6.09
C TYR A 5 -4.66 8.36 -5.35
N ALA A 6 -5.56 8.68 -4.42
CA ALA A 6 -5.43 9.83 -3.53
C ALA A 6 -4.24 9.65 -2.56
N GLU A 7 -3.69 10.76 -2.08
CA GLU A 7 -2.63 10.74 -1.09
C GLU A 7 -3.17 10.18 0.22
N VAL A 8 -2.46 9.22 0.81
CA VAL A 8 -2.84 8.63 2.09
C VAL A 8 -2.46 9.60 3.20
N GLN A 9 -3.40 9.90 4.09
CA GLN A 9 -3.20 10.68 5.30
C GLN A 9 -3.18 9.76 6.53
N GLU A 10 -2.54 10.19 7.62
CA GLU A 10 -2.52 9.41 8.86
C GLU A 10 -3.94 9.19 9.41
N ASP A 11 -4.79 10.21 9.31
CA ASP A 11 -6.19 10.18 9.73
C ASP A 11 -7.01 9.13 8.97
N ASP A 12 -6.61 8.77 7.75
CA ASP A 12 -7.32 7.77 6.94
C ASP A 12 -7.31 6.40 7.62
N PHE A 13 -6.28 6.09 8.42
CA PHE A 13 -6.22 4.84 9.19
C PHE A 13 -7.10 4.85 10.43
N MET A 14 -7.53 6.02 10.90
CA MET A 14 -8.39 6.18 12.07
C MET A 14 -9.85 6.45 11.70
N LYS A 15 -10.14 6.79 10.44
CA LYS A 15 -11.49 6.98 9.94
C LYS A 15 -12.21 5.64 9.74
N PHE A 16 -13.12 5.34 10.68
CA PHE A 16 -14.10 4.26 10.54
C PHE A 16 -15.46 4.86 10.16
N GLY A 17 -15.79 4.82 8.86
CA GLY A 17 -17.13 5.15 8.35
C GLY A 17 -17.22 6.52 7.67
N GLY A 18 -17.60 6.49 6.39
CA GLY A 18 -17.74 7.65 5.52
C GLY A 18 -17.27 7.31 4.11
N ASP A 19 -16.27 8.05 3.63
CA ASP A 19 -15.61 7.83 2.34
C ASP A 19 -14.58 6.70 2.42
N ARG A 20 -14.44 5.94 1.33
CA ARG A 20 -13.46 4.85 1.23
C ARG A 20 -12.05 5.43 1.33
N PRO A 21 -11.24 5.06 2.35
CA PRO A 21 -9.89 5.58 2.51
C PRO A 21 -8.99 5.31 1.31
N SER A 22 -8.12 6.27 0.99
CA SER A 22 -7.16 6.21 -0.12
C SER A 22 -6.25 4.97 -0.09
N TYR A 23 -5.90 4.50 1.12
CA TYR A 23 -5.04 3.32 1.28
C TYR A 23 -5.75 2.02 0.85
N LEU A 24 -7.08 1.93 0.97
CA LEU A 24 -7.84 0.75 0.55
C LEU A 24 -7.80 0.56 -0.97
N GLU A 25 -7.80 1.64 -1.74
CA GLU A 25 -7.67 1.56 -3.21
C GLU A 25 -6.29 1.01 -3.61
N ILE A 26 -5.25 1.41 -2.88
CA ILE A 26 -3.89 0.90 -3.07
C ILE A 26 -3.83 -0.58 -2.70
N GLU A 27 -4.45 -0.98 -1.58
CA GLU A 27 -4.52 -2.39 -1.17
C GLU A 27 -5.24 -3.27 -2.20
N ASP A 28 -6.36 -2.80 -2.74
CA ASP A 28 -7.11 -3.51 -3.78
C ASP A 28 -6.28 -3.70 -5.04
N ALA A 29 -5.58 -2.65 -5.48
CA ALA A 29 -4.68 -2.72 -6.63
C ALA A 29 -3.51 -3.68 -6.39
N LEU A 30 -2.92 -3.67 -5.18
CA LEU A 30 -1.89 -4.62 -4.78
C LEU A 30 -2.41 -6.06 -4.79
N MET A 31 -3.62 -6.29 -4.27
CA MET A 31 -4.22 -7.63 -4.28
C MET A 31 -4.53 -8.09 -5.70
N ALA A 32 -5.03 -7.19 -6.57
CA ALA A 32 -5.28 -7.49 -7.97
C ALA A 32 -3.99 -7.85 -8.71
N LEU A 33 -2.92 -7.08 -8.50
CA LEU A 33 -1.60 -7.36 -9.06
C LEU A 33 -1.00 -8.68 -8.55
N GLY A 34 -1.18 -8.99 -7.26
CA GLY A 34 -0.67 -10.20 -6.63
C GLY A 34 -1.52 -11.46 -6.89
N GLY A 35 -2.57 -11.39 -7.70
CA GLY A 35 -3.40 -12.54 -8.08
C GLY A 35 -4.54 -12.90 -7.12
N HIS A 36 -4.94 -11.97 -6.24
CA HIS A 36 -6.00 -12.13 -5.23
C HIS A 36 -5.78 -13.31 -4.25
N GLY A 37 -6.68 -13.45 -3.25
CA GLY A 37 -6.61 -14.52 -2.25
C GLY A 37 -5.35 -14.47 -1.37
N VAL A 38 -4.79 -15.64 -1.06
CA VAL A 38 -3.60 -15.76 -0.19
C VAL A 38 -2.36 -15.15 -0.85
N ASN A 39 -2.18 -15.35 -2.16
CA ASN A 39 -1.05 -14.81 -2.91
C ASN A 39 -1.08 -13.29 -2.95
N GLY A 40 -2.25 -12.71 -3.26
CA GLY A 40 -2.45 -11.25 -3.23
C GLY A 40 -2.18 -10.66 -1.85
N ASN A 41 -2.64 -11.32 -0.78
CA ASN A 41 -2.38 -10.85 0.58
C ASN A 41 -0.90 -10.92 0.98
N ASN A 42 -0.21 -12.01 0.62
CA ASN A 42 1.23 -12.16 0.84
C ASN A 42 2.02 -11.08 0.09
N PHE A 43 1.69 -10.87 -1.18
CA PHE A 43 2.31 -9.86 -2.03
C PHE A 43 2.10 -8.46 -1.46
N LYS A 44 0.86 -8.10 -1.13
CA LYS A 44 0.52 -6.81 -0.49
C LYS A 44 1.37 -6.57 0.77
N ASN A 45 1.42 -7.56 1.67
CA ASN A 45 2.20 -7.46 2.90
C ASN A 45 3.69 -7.28 2.62
N GLU A 46 4.23 -7.94 1.61
CA GLU A 46 5.61 -7.77 1.18
C GLU A 46 5.85 -6.37 0.61
N MET A 47 4.97 -5.86 -0.24
CA MET A 47 5.12 -4.53 -0.86
C MET A 47 5.07 -3.43 0.20
N VAL A 48 4.12 -3.52 1.13
CA VAL A 48 4.00 -2.58 2.25
C VAL A 48 5.26 -2.61 3.13
N LYS A 49 5.81 -3.80 3.43
CA LYS A 49 7.10 -3.95 4.14
C LYS A 49 8.27 -3.34 3.36
N LEU A 50 8.37 -3.61 2.06
CA LEU A 50 9.42 -3.05 1.20
C LEU A 50 9.37 -1.52 1.14
N ALA A 51 8.16 -0.96 1.12
CA ALA A 51 7.95 0.47 1.12
C ALA A 51 8.34 1.15 2.45
N GLY A 52 8.61 0.39 3.51
CA GLY A 52 9.09 0.89 4.80
C GLY A 52 8.18 0.57 5.98
N TRP A 53 7.14 -0.23 5.79
CA TRP A 53 6.32 -0.70 6.90
C TRP A 53 7.11 -1.62 7.82
N THR A 54 7.11 -1.27 9.10
CA THR A 54 7.84 -1.98 10.16
C THR A 54 6.91 -2.57 11.23
N GLY A 55 5.59 -2.52 11.02
CA GLY A 55 4.64 -3.14 11.93
C GLY A 55 4.60 -4.67 11.80
N GLY A 56 4.40 -5.35 12.93
CA GLY A 56 4.25 -6.80 12.98
C GLY A 56 2.85 -7.26 12.55
N ALA A 57 2.62 -8.59 12.58
CA ALA A 57 1.34 -9.19 12.20
C ALA A 57 0.14 -8.73 13.07
N LEU A 58 0.41 -8.22 14.28
CA LEU A 58 -0.60 -7.72 15.23
C LEU A 58 -0.65 -6.18 15.28
N THR A 59 0.20 -5.49 14.51
CA THR A 59 0.24 -4.02 14.51
C THR A 59 -0.72 -3.51 13.44
N THR A 60 -1.73 -2.75 13.85
CA THR A 60 -2.64 -2.12 12.89
C THR A 60 -2.01 -0.88 12.28
N TYR A 61 -2.46 -0.49 11.07
CA TYR A 61 -1.99 0.75 10.46
C TYR A 61 -2.30 1.97 11.32
N ALA A 62 -3.45 1.99 12.02
CA ALA A 62 -3.81 3.05 12.95
C ALA A 62 -2.80 3.24 14.09
N GLN A 63 -2.24 2.14 14.64
CA GLN A 63 -1.21 2.21 15.69
C GLN A 63 0.09 2.84 15.21
N ARG A 64 0.38 2.77 13.90
CA ARG A 64 1.58 3.35 13.28
C ARG A 64 1.21 4.13 12.02
N ALA A 65 0.26 5.05 12.16
CA ALA A 65 -0.33 5.78 11.05
C ALA A 65 0.75 6.48 10.21
N SER A 66 1.71 7.15 10.83
CA SER A 66 2.83 7.81 10.14
C SER A 66 3.71 6.88 9.30
N VAL A 67 4.00 5.67 9.81
CA VAL A 67 4.81 4.69 9.08
C VAL A 67 3.99 4.09 7.93
N ALA A 68 2.73 3.77 8.18
CA ALA A 68 1.82 3.26 7.15
C ALA A 68 1.64 4.30 6.05
N GLN A 69 1.34 5.55 6.40
CA GLN A 69 1.16 6.67 5.48
C GLN A 69 2.35 6.79 4.53
N ASN A 70 3.58 6.83 5.07
CA ASN A 70 4.79 6.90 4.27
C ASN A 70 4.96 5.69 3.35
N ALA A 71 4.71 4.47 3.84
CA ALA A 71 4.78 3.26 3.02
C ALA A 71 3.76 3.28 1.88
N PHE A 72 2.49 3.58 2.17
CA PHE A 72 1.44 3.63 1.16
C PHE A 72 1.68 4.74 0.14
N ASN A 73 2.12 5.94 0.56
CA ASN A 73 2.44 7.03 -0.37
C ASN A 73 3.64 6.72 -1.27
N ARG A 74 4.61 5.92 -0.80
CA ARG A 74 5.68 5.40 -1.66
C ARG A 74 5.13 4.44 -2.71
N ILE A 75 4.31 3.47 -2.31
CA ILE A 75 3.65 2.54 -3.23
C ILE A 75 2.83 3.33 -4.25
N ARG A 76 2.02 4.29 -3.80
CA ARG A 76 1.22 5.19 -4.64
C ARG A 76 2.02 5.83 -5.77
N GLY A 77 3.27 6.21 -5.53
CA GLY A 77 4.14 6.86 -6.51
C GLY A 77 4.68 5.93 -7.59
N VAL A 78 4.76 4.62 -7.30
CA VAL A 78 5.29 3.60 -8.23
C VAL A 78 4.24 2.67 -8.80
N LEU A 79 3.11 2.51 -8.12
CA LEU A 79 1.98 1.68 -8.53
C LEU A 79 1.49 1.97 -9.96
N PRO A 80 1.29 3.24 -10.40
CA PRO A 80 0.90 3.51 -11.79
C PRO A 80 2.03 3.28 -12.81
N LYS A 81 3.27 3.07 -12.35
CA LYS A 81 4.42 2.75 -13.22
C LYS A 81 4.64 1.24 -13.36
N ALA A 82 4.02 0.44 -12.50
CA ALA A 82 4.11 -1.01 -12.51
C ALA A 82 2.88 -1.61 -13.20
N SER A 83 3.11 -2.45 -14.19
CA SER A 83 2.06 -3.22 -14.85
C SER A 83 1.93 -4.64 -14.27
N THR A 84 2.96 -5.11 -13.57
CA THR A 84 3.01 -6.44 -12.96
C THR A 84 3.47 -6.40 -11.50
N SER A 85 3.18 -7.47 -10.76
CA SER A 85 3.62 -7.65 -9.38
C SER A 85 5.15 -7.58 -9.23
N ASP A 86 5.89 -8.19 -10.16
CA ASP A 86 7.35 -8.23 -10.12
C ASP A 86 7.97 -6.86 -10.43
N GLU A 87 7.39 -6.11 -11.37
CA GLU A 87 7.80 -4.73 -11.65
C GLU A 87 7.60 -3.82 -10.43
N LEU A 88 6.45 -3.91 -9.77
CA LEU A 88 6.17 -3.12 -8.57
C LEU A 88 7.18 -3.42 -7.46
N ARG A 89 7.48 -4.71 -7.26
CA ARG A 89 8.48 -5.17 -6.29
C ARG A 89 9.87 -4.62 -6.63
N ALA A 90 10.28 -4.70 -7.89
CA ALA A 90 11.55 -4.17 -8.34
C ALA A 90 11.65 -2.65 -8.14
N LEU A 91 10.60 -1.91 -8.47
CA LEU A 91 10.51 -0.46 -8.29
C LEU A 91 10.56 -0.04 -6.82
N LEU A 92 9.86 -0.76 -5.93
CA LEU A 92 9.94 -0.49 -4.49
C LEU A 92 11.31 -0.82 -3.91
N ASN A 93 11.94 -1.90 -4.40
CA ASN A 93 13.26 -2.28 -3.94
C ASN A 93 14.37 -1.34 -4.43
N SER A 94 14.19 -0.66 -5.57
CA SER A 94 15.12 0.35 -6.07
C SER A 94 14.97 1.72 -5.39
N LEU A 95 13.91 1.93 -4.61
CA LEU A 95 13.68 3.14 -3.82
C LEU A 95 14.31 3.08 -2.41
N LYS A 96 14.99 1.98 -2.07
CA LYS A 96 15.72 1.82 -0.80
C LYS A 96 17.02 2.60 -0.77
#